data_AF-A0A832LIG7-F1
#
_entry.id   AF-A0A832LIG7-F1
#
_cell.length_a   1.000
_cell.length_b   1.000
_cell.length_c   1.000
_cell.angle_alpha   90.00
_cell.angle_beta   90.00
_cell.angle_gamma   90.00
#
_symmetry.space_group_name_H-M   'P 1'
#
loop_
_entity.id
_entity.type
_entity.pdbx_description
1 polymer ?
#
loop_
_entity_poly.entity_id
_entity_poly.type
_entity_poly.pdbx_seq_one_letter_code
_entity_poly.pdbx_strand_id
1 'polypeptide(L)'
;MKDVITFAAKNGGEVSISEIQLKVLWGYCWWNRLPYIETFLEVMELLLKRIINDVIEHEDLTIEYRIIANDSLEEANYIEIIFNNIQADDLEFHVLGDLILQGEDKRSFARKISSFRRKVDEDIQTVL
;
A
#
# COMPACT_ATOMS: atom_id res chain seq x y z
N MET A 1 -15.48 4.01 9.43
CA MET A 1 -14.20 3.63 8.79
C MET A 1 -14.24 4.18 7.37
N LYS A 2 -13.20 4.86 6.90
CA LYS A 2 -13.12 5.26 5.48
C LYS A 2 -12.74 3.99 4.71
N ASP A 3 -13.60 3.58 3.78
CA ASP A 3 -13.39 2.36 2.99
C ASP A 3 -12.79 2.67 1.61
N VAL A 4 -12.31 3.90 1.44
CA VAL A 4 -11.74 4.44 0.22
C VAL A 4 -10.40 5.08 0.56
N ILE A 5 -9.38 4.72 -0.20
CA ILE A 5 -8.04 5.31 -0.13
C ILE A 5 -7.83 6.12 -1.40
N THR A 6 -7.48 7.39 -1.26
CA THR A 6 -7.22 8.29 -2.37
C THR A 6 -5.72 8.48 -2.54
N PHE A 7 -5.23 8.32 -3.76
CA PHE A 7 -3.87 8.63 -4.16
C PHE A 7 -3.91 9.78 -5.17
N ALA A 8 -2.96 10.70 -5.05
CA ALA A 8 -2.86 11.84 -5.94
C ALA A 8 -1.40 12.09 -6.30
N ALA A 9 -1.15 12.32 -7.58
CA ALA A 9 0.13 12.76 -8.09
C ALA A 9 -0.04 14.15 -8.73
N LYS A 10 0.99 14.99 -8.60
CA LYS A 10 1.02 16.32 -9.20
C LYS A 10 2.42 16.60 -9.71
N ASN A 11 2.50 17.09 -10.94
CA ASN A 11 3.73 17.66 -11.50
C ASN A 11 3.40 18.96 -12.25
N GLY A 12 3.96 20.08 -11.79
CA GLY A 12 3.63 21.40 -12.34
C GLY A 12 2.13 21.72 -12.29
N GLY A 13 1.51 21.87 -13.47
CA GLY A 13 0.08 22.11 -13.65
C GLY A 13 -0.79 20.84 -13.73
N GLU A 14 -0.18 19.68 -13.95
CA GLU A 14 -0.88 18.41 -14.13
C GLU A 14 -1.16 17.74 -12.79
N VAL A 15 -2.36 17.17 -12.65
CA VAL A 15 -2.82 16.46 -11.44
C VAL A 15 -3.59 15.22 -11.85
N SER A 16 -3.22 14.06 -11.33
CA SER A 16 -4.00 12.82 -11.46
C SER A 16 -4.38 12.33 -10.08
N ILE A 17 -5.65 11.94 -9.92
CA ILE A 17 -6.23 11.46 -8.67
C ILE A 17 -6.94 10.15 -8.95
N SER A 18 -6.69 9.15 -8.12
CA SER A 18 -7.46 7.92 -8.18
C SER A 18 -7.68 7.30 -6.81
N GLU A 19 -8.60 6.35 -6.76
CA GLU A 19 -9.11 5.79 -5.52
C GLU A 19 -9.12 4.26 -5.56
N ILE A 20 -8.79 3.65 -4.42
CA ILE A 20 -9.01 2.23 -4.17
C ILE A 20 -10.22 2.10 -3.25
N GLN A 21 -11.27 1.42 -3.73
CA GLN A 21 -12.42 1.04 -2.93
C GLN A 21 -12.12 -0.28 -2.20
N LEU A 22 -11.70 -0.20 -0.94
CA LEU A 22 -11.25 -1.36 -0.15
C LEU A 22 -12.33 -2.45 -0.05
N LYS A 23 -13.61 -2.09 0.11
CA LYS A 23 -14.70 -3.07 0.14
C LYS A 23 -14.80 -3.90 -1.13
N VAL A 24 -14.59 -3.27 -2.29
CA VAL A 24 -14.64 -3.97 -3.58
C VAL A 24 -13.42 -4.87 -3.72
N LEU A 25 -12.24 -4.36 -3.38
CA LEU A 25 -11.00 -5.13 -3.39
C LEU A 25 -11.07 -6.35 -2.48
N TRP A 26 -11.55 -6.17 -1.24
CA TRP A 26 -11.75 -7.25 -0.27
C TRP A 26 -12.79 -8.26 -0.74
N GLY A 27 -13.89 -7.81 -1.35
CA GLY A 27 -14.86 -8.70 -1.98
C GLY A 27 -14.25 -9.53 -3.11
N TYR A 28 -13.41 -8.91 -3.94
CA TYR A 28 -12.67 -9.60 -5.01
C TYR A 28 -11.67 -10.62 -4.44
N CYS A 29 -10.89 -10.25 -3.43
CA CYS A 29 -9.94 -11.15 -2.78
C CYS A 29 -10.66 -12.35 -2.16
N TRP A 30 -11.77 -12.10 -1.45
CA TRP A 30 -12.59 -13.16 -0.86
C TRP A 30 -13.12 -14.13 -1.92
N TRP A 31 -13.70 -13.60 -3.01
CA TRP A 31 -14.29 -14.41 -4.08
C TRP A 31 -13.26 -15.31 -4.77
N ASN A 32 -12.05 -14.79 -4.97
CA ASN A 32 -10.98 -15.48 -5.69
C ASN A 32 -9.97 -16.20 -4.77
N ARG A 33 -10.18 -16.16 -3.44
CA ARG A 33 -9.26 -16.71 -2.43
C ARG A 33 -7.83 -16.15 -2.55
N LEU A 34 -7.73 -14.85 -2.80
CA LEU A 34 -6.46 -14.13 -2.90
C LEU A 34 -6.02 -13.60 -1.53
N PRO A 35 -4.71 -13.49 -1.30
CA PRO A 35 -4.17 -12.86 -0.10
C PRO A 35 -4.48 -11.37 -0.10
N TYR A 36 -5.08 -10.84 0.97
CA TYR A 36 -5.72 -9.53 0.93
C TYR A 36 -4.66 -8.43 0.84
N ILE A 37 -3.70 -8.45 1.74
CA ILE A 37 -2.73 -7.37 1.87
C ILE A 37 -1.77 -7.36 0.69
N GLU A 38 -1.25 -8.52 0.28
CA GLU A 38 -0.42 -8.63 -0.92
C GLU A 38 -1.16 -8.11 -2.17
N THR A 39 -2.44 -8.50 -2.37
CA THR A 39 -3.24 -7.98 -3.51
C THR A 39 -3.43 -6.47 -3.42
N PHE A 40 -3.60 -5.91 -2.21
CA PHE A 40 -3.71 -4.47 -2.03
C PHE A 40 -2.41 -3.74 -2.41
N LEU A 41 -1.26 -4.28 -2.02
CA LEU A 41 0.05 -3.70 -2.37
C LEU A 41 0.25 -3.70 -3.89
N GLU A 42 -0.04 -4.80 -4.57
CA GLU A 42 0.04 -4.88 -6.03
C GLU A 42 -0.87 -3.85 -6.73
N VAL A 43 -2.13 -3.73 -6.28
CA VAL A 43 -3.07 -2.73 -6.84
C VAL A 43 -2.62 -1.31 -6.56
N MET A 44 -2.07 -1.06 -5.37
CA MET A 44 -1.50 0.24 -4.99
C MET A 44 -0.33 0.61 -5.89
N GLU A 45 0.64 -0.29 -6.09
CA GLU A 45 1.81 -0.09 -6.95
C GLU A 45 1.39 0.22 -8.40
N LEU A 46 0.47 -0.55 -8.96
CA LEU A 46 -0.05 -0.31 -10.31
C LEU A 46 -0.82 1.01 -10.42
N LEU A 47 -1.57 1.38 -9.38
CA LEU A 47 -2.29 2.64 -9.35
C LEU A 47 -1.33 3.82 -9.29
N LEU A 48 -0.29 3.75 -8.43
CA LEU A 48 0.77 4.75 -8.34
C LEU A 48 1.46 4.92 -9.71
N LYS A 49 1.83 3.81 -10.37
CA LYS A 49 2.37 3.84 -11.73
C LYS A 49 1.49 4.64 -12.68
N ARG A 50 0.19 4.33 -12.72
CA ARG A 50 -0.74 5.00 -13.62
C ARG A 50 -0.83 6.51 -13.31
N ILE A 51 -1.08 6.89 -12.06
CA ILE A 51 -1.29 8.32 -11.73
C ILE A 51 -0.02 9.15 -11.91
N ILE A 52 1.16 8.55 -11.72
CA ILE A 52 2.43 9.22 -12.00
C ILE A 52 2.61 9.38 -13.51
N ASN A 53 2.34 8.32 -14.28
CA ASN A 53 2.42 8.37 -15.74
C ASN A 53 1.46 9.41 -16.35
N ASP A 54 0.30 9.63 -15.73
CA ASP A 54 -0.66 10.66 -16.16
C ASP A 54 -0.13 12.09 -15.98
N VAL A 55 0.82 12.34 -15.05
CA VAL A 55 1.38 13.68 -14.79
C VAL A 55 2.80 13.85 -15.35
N ILE A 56 3.49 12.76 -15.66
CA ILE A 56 4.79 12.73 -16.33
C ILE A 56 5.03 11.36 -16.98
N GLU A 57 5.25 11.35 -18.29
CA GLU A 57 5.71 10.15 -18.99
C GLU A 57 7.14 9.80 -18.56
N HIS A 58 7.39 8.52 -18.30
CA HIS A 58 8.66 7.99 -17.81
C HIS A 58 8.87 6.57 -18.32
N GLU A 59 10.12 6.10 -18.39
CA GLU A 59 10.44 4.73 -18.76
C GLU A 59 10.42 3.81 -17.54
N ASP A 60 11.05 4.25 -16.44
CA ASP A 60 11.19 3.48 -15.20
C ASP A 60 10.53 4.21 -14.02
N LEU A 61 9.78 3.46 -13.21
CA LEU A 61 9.28 3.92 -11.92
C LEU A 61 9.79 3.05 -10.78
N THR A 62 10.54 3.65 -9.86
CA THR A 62 10.95 3.01 -8.61
C THR A 62 10.05 3.46 -7.47
N ILE A 63 9.48 2.51 -6.73
CA ILE A 63 8.68 2.74 -5.53
C ILE A 63 9.35 1.99 -4.37
N GLU A 64 9.77 2.73 -3.35
CA GLU A 64 10.36 2.20 -2.13
C GLU A 64 9.45 2.49 -0.95
N TYR A 65 9.06 1.47 -0.21
CA TYR A 65 8.22 1.62 0.97
C TYR A 65 8.53 0.55 2.01
N ARG A 66 8.29 0.88 3.27
CA ARG A 66 8.43 -0.04 4.40
C ARG A 66 7.07 -0.51 4.88
N ILE A 67 6.92 -1.80 5.11
CA ILE A 67 5.71 -2.39 5.69
C ILE A 67 5.97 -2.78 7.14
N ILE A 68 5.15 -2.27 8.05
CA ILE A 68 5.16 -2.63 9.47
C ILE A 68 3.82 -3.26 9.83
N ALA A 69 3.83 -4.51 10.29
CA ALA A 69 2.63 -5.23 10.70
C ALA A 69 2.78 -5.82 12.10
N ASN A 70 1.68 -5.78 12.87
CA ASN A 70 1.71 -6.26 14.26
C ASN A 70 1.53 -7.78 14.42
N ASP A 71 1.43 -8.52 13.31
CA ASP A 71 1.45 -9.99 13.16
C ASP A 71 1.78 -10.26 11.67
N SER A 72 1.64 -11.50 11.20
CA SER A 72 1.71 -11.81 9.75
C SER A 72 0.66 -11.01 8.97
N LEU A 73 0.93 -10.64 7.70
CA LEU A 73 0.04 -9.78 6.90
C LEU A 73 -1.43 -10.23 6.90
N GLU A 74 -1.68 -11.53 6.70
CA GLU A 74 -3.03 -12.11 6.69
C GLU A 74 -3.80 -12.00 8.02
N GLU A 75 -3.11 -11.80 9.13
CA GLU A 75 -3.67 -11.91 10.48
C GLU A 75 -3.42 -10.66 11.32
N ALA A 76 -2.71 -9.69 10.75
CA ALA A 76 -2.50 -8.39 11.34
C ALA A 76 -3.83 -7.63 11.36
N ASN A 77 -4.08 -6.91 12.46
CA ASN A 77 -5.17 -5.94 12.53
C ASN A 77 -4.65 -4.49 12.43
N TYR A 78 -3.33 -4.34 12.32
CA TYR A 78 -2.63 -3.08 12.12
C TYR A 78 -1.50 -3.33 11.12
N ILE A 79 -1.55 -2.59 10.02
CA ILE A 79 -0.49 -2.51 9.02
C ILE A 79 -0.25 -1.04 8.71
N GLU A 80 1.01 -0.66 8.68
CA GLU A 80 1.48 0.67 8.32
C GLU A 80 2.41 0.54 7.12
N ILE A 81 2.19 1.37 6.11
CA ILE A 81 2.99 1.46 4.90
C ILE A 81 3.56 2.86 4.84
N ILE A 82 4.88 2.93 4.92
CA ILE A 82 5.65 4.18 4.96
C ILE A 82 6.37 4.29 3.62
N PHE A 83 6.05 5.30 2.84
CA PHE A 83 6.74 5.51 1.56
C PHE A 83 8.08 6.18 1.81
N ASN A 84 9.16 5.51 1.44
CA ASN A 84 10.52 5.99 1.62
C ASN A 84 10.95 6.86 0.44
N ASN A 85 10.69 6.40 -0.78
CA ASN A 85 11.06 7.09 -2.02
C ASN A 85 10.11 6.69 -3.16
N ILE A 86 9.79 7.63 -4.03
CA ILE A 86 9.10 7.37 -5.30
C ILE A 86 9.83 8.17 -6.38
N GLN A 87 10.36 7.49 -7.38
CA GLN A 87 11.21 8.10 -8.40
C GLN A 87 10.81 7.63 -9.80
N ALA A 88 10.51 8.59 -10.69
CA ALA A 88 10.25 8.34 -12.11
C ALA A 88 11.46 8.84 -12.92
N ASP A 89 12.18 7.93 -13.57
CA ASP A 89 13.49 8.18 -14.18
C ASP A 89 14.44 8.94 -13.21
N ASP A 90 14.77 10.20 -13.51
CA ASP A 90 15.64 11.06 -12.68
C ASP A 90 14.84 12.00 -11.74
N LEU A 91 13.52 11.90 -11.68
CA LEU A 91 12.64 12.79 -10.92
C LEU A 91 12.10 12.11 -9.65
N GLU A 92 12.48 12.67 -8.50
CA GLU A 92 11.98 12.25 -7.18
C GLU A 92 10.66 12.96 -6.83
N PHE A 93 9.67 12.18 -6.40
CA PHE A 93 8.38 12.66 -5.90
C PHE A 93 8.44 12.86 -4.39
N HIS A 94 8.00 14.03 -3.95
CA HIS A 94 7.78 14.26 -2.52
C HIS A 94 6.49 13.58 -2.05
N VAL A 95 6.61 12.64 -1.11
CA VAL A 95 5.47 11.91 -0.53
C VAL A 95 4.91 12.65 0.68
N LEU A 96 3.60 12.92 0.67
CA LEU A 96 2.93 13.75 1.67
C LEU A 96 2.18 12.95 2.76
N GLY A 97 2.25 11.62 2.75
CA GLY A 97 1.60 10.83 3.80
C GLY A 97 1.83 9.34 3.70
N ASP A 98 1.68 8.71 4.87
CA ASP A 98 1.75 7.27 5.06
C ASP A 98 0.35 6.64 5.08
N LEU A 99 0.30 5.33 4.90
CA LEU A 99 -0.95 4.58 4.85
C LEU A 99 -1.07 3.66 6.06
N ILE A 100 -2.16 3.79 6.82
CA ILE A 100 -2.44 2.95 7.98
C ILE A 100 -3.74 2.19 7.73
N LEU A 101 -3.64 0.86 7.70
CA LEU A 101 -4.78 -0.07 7.70
C LEU A 101 -4.99 -0.59 9.12
N GLN A 102 -6.11 -0.23 9.72
CA GLN A 102 -6.44 -0.66 11.08
C GLN A 102 -7.86 -1.22 11.17
N GLY A 103 -7.98 -2.40 11.77
CA GLY A 103 -9.24 -3.07 12.03
C GLY A 103 -9.37 -3.51 13.49
N GLU A 104 -10.56 -4.03 13.83
CA GLU A 104 -10.81 -4.65 15.13
C GLU A 104 -9.82 -5.79 15.41
N ASP A 105 -9.21 -5.79 16.59
CA ASP A 105 -8.27 -6.85 16.97
C ASP A 105 -9.02 -8.11 17.45
N LYS A 106 -9.36 -8.98 16.50
CA LYS A 106 -10.05 -10.26 16.74
C LYS A 106 -9.09 -11.42 17.04
N ARG A 107 -7.78 -11.16 17.18
CA ARG A 107 -6.80 -12.21 17.46
C ARG A 107 -7.04 -12.79 18.85
N SER A 108 -6.83 -14.10 19.01
CA SER A 108 -6.91 -14.74 20.32
C SER A 108 -5.78 -14.26 21.25
N PHE A 109 -5.98 -14.35 22.57
CA PHE A 109 -4.96 -13.96 23.55
C PHE A 109 -3.61 -14.67 23.32
N ALA A 110 -3.63 -15.98 23.06
CA ALA A 110 -2.43 -16.74 22.73
C ALA A 110 -1.74 -16.26 21.45
N ARG A 111 -2.51 -15.84 20.43
CA ARG A 111 -1.97 -15.28 19.20
C ARG A 111 -1.31 -13.94 19.44
N LYS A 112 -1.96 -13.05 20.21
CA LYS A 112 -1.41 -11.74 20.59
C LYS A 112 -0.05 -11.88 21.30
N ILE A 113 0.05 -12.79 22.26
CA ILE A 113 1.32 -13.05 22.97
C ILE A 113 2.40 -13.58 22.03
N SER A 114 2.06 -14.46 21.08
CA SER A 114 3.06 -15.06 20.18
C SER A 114 3.38 -14.20 18.94
N SER A 115 2.69 -13.08 18.73
CA SER A 115 2.78 -12.23 17.54
C SER A 115 4.18 -11.69 17.26
N PHE A 116 5.00 -11.45 18.28
CA PHE A 116 6.37 -10.94 18.12
C PHE A 116 7.26 -11.79 17.20
N ARG A 117 6.93 -13.07 16.99
CA ARG A 117 7.66 -13.98 16.09
C ARG A 117 7.25 -13.85 14.62
N ARG A 118 6.14 -13.15 14.34
CA ARG A 118 5.48 -13.07 13.04
C ARG A 118 5.24 -11.63 12.58
N LYS A 119 5.60 -10.65 13.40
CA LYS A 119 5.54 -9.24 13.01
C LYS A 119 6.35 -9.03 11.74
N VAL A 120 5.81 -8.21 10.86
CA VAL A 120 6.48 -7.82 9.63
C VAL A 120 7.10 -6.45 9.86
N ASP A 121 8.33 -6.30 9.41
CA ASP A 121 9.08 -5.05 9.38
C ASP A 121 10.10 -5.16 8.25
N GLU A 122 9.66 -4.81 7.04
CA GLU A 122 10.38 -5.11 5.79
C GLU A 122 10.38 -3.88 4.88
N ASP A 123 11.53 -3.58 4.29
CA ASP A 123 11.66 -2.60 3.21
C ASP A 123 11.44 -3.31 1.87
N ILE A 124 10.54 -2.74 1.06
CA ILE A 124 10.19 -3.21 -0.27
C ILE A 124 10.66 -2.18 -1.29
N GLN A 125 11.25 -2.67 -2.38
CA GLN A 125 11.60 -1.87 -3.54
C GLN A 125 11.04 -2.55 -4.78
N THR A 126 10.20 -1.84 -5.51
CA THR A 126 9.60 -2.30 -6.77
C THR A 126 10.02 -1.36 -7.90
N VAL A 127 10.45 -1.93 -9.03
CA VAL A 127 10.75 -1.20 -10.27
C VAL A 127 9.70 -1.64 -11.30
N LEU A 128 8.93 -0.67 -11.82
CA LEU A 128 7.74 -0.90 -12.64
C LEU A 128 7.88 -0.34 -14.04
#